data_AF-A0A550D2S2-F1
#
_entry.id   AF-A0A550D2S2-F1
#
_cell.length_a   1.000
_cell.length_b   1.000
_cell.length_c   1.000
_cell.angle_alpha   90.00
_cell.angle_beta   90.00
_cell.angle_gamma   90.00
#
_symmetry.space_group_name_H-M   'P 1'
#
loop_
_entity.id
_entity.type
_entity.pdbx_description
1 polymer ?
#
loop_
_entity_poly.entity_id
_entity_poly.type
_entity_poly.pdbx_seq_one_letter_code
_entity_poly.pdbx_strand_id
1 'polypeptide(L)'
;MRILVNGLLPNDSGKTTFSLSLIRLFRQVGIELFPLKPMAGHNAWYSFNTLIRSEELGALAGNDALKYYDETKKDIRKINPFAVLFIPIDLEKLGFNVSLYNLMMDYGFPYLIRFSDCITGIDSYFVNSNAELYSPKPLLRFINNLSLKFNARSSNSLRQ
;
A
#
# COMPACT_ATOMS: atom_id res chain seq x y z
N MET A 1 20.63 -14.62 -9.61
CA MET A 1 21.24 -13.65 -8.67
C MET A 1 20.14 -13.00 -7.82
N ARG A 2 20.42 -12.65 -6.56
CA ARG A 2 19.50 -11.89 -5.69
C ARG A 2 20.26 -10.69 -5.12
N ILE A 3 19.62 -9.52 -5.09
CA ILE A 3 20.19 -8.28 -4.55
C ILE A 3 19.22 -7.75 -3.51
N LEU A 4 19.70 -7.59 -2.28
CA LEU A 4 18.95 -6.94 -1.20
C LEU A 4 19.38 -5.48 -1.12
N VAL A 5 18.43 -4.56 -1.32
CA VAL A 5 18.65 -3.12 -1.11
C VAL A 5 18.06 -2.73 0.24
N ASN A 6 18.92 -2.36 1.18
CA ASN A 6 18.55 -1.89 2.51
C ASN A 6 18.92 -0.41 2.70
N GLY A 7 18.24 0.28 3.61
CA GLY A 7 18.47 1.70 3.91
C GLY A 7 18.64 1.90 5.41
N LEU A 8 19.66 2.68 5.79
CA LEU A 8 20.02 2.90 7.19
C LEU A 8 19.10 3.91 7.89
N LEU A 9 18.49 4.83 7.13
CA LEU A 9 17.51 5.77 7.67
C LEU A 9 16.12 5.12 7.75
N PRO A 10 15.36 5.42 8.82
CA PRO A 10 14.04 4.85 9.05
C PRO A 10 13.07 5.17 7.90
N ASN A 11 13.11 6.42 7.43
CA ASN A 11 12.26 6.91 6.33
C ASN A 11 13.12 7.44 5.18
N ASP A 12 12.60 7.32 3.96
CA ASP A 12 13.11 7.98 2.74
C ASP A 12 14.63 7.90 2.48
N SER A 13 15.27 6.79 2.86
CA SER A 13 16.71 6.51 2.62
C SER A 13 17.10 6.35 1.14
N GLY A 14 16.23 6.69 0.18
CA GLY A 14 16.52 6.58 -1.26
C GLY A 14 16.50 5.16 -1.83
N LYS A 15 16.07 4.15 -1.05
CA LYS A 15 16.04 2.72 -1.45
C LYS A 15 15.37 2.50 -2.80
N THR A 16 14.15 3.03 -2.99
CA THR A 16 13.39 2.85 -4.23
C THR A 16 14.10 3.49 -5.43
N THR A 17 14.62 4.70 -5.26
CA THR A 17 15.38 5.42 -6.32
C THR A 17 16.64 4.65 -6.70
N PHE A 18 17.38 4.15 -5.72
CA PHE A 18 18.59 3.35 -5.95
C PHE A 18 18.25 2.04 -6.68
N SER A 19 17.26 1.29 -6.20
CA SER A 19 16.82 0.05 -6.84
C SER A 19 16.35 0.24 -8.28
N LEU A 20 15.59 1.30 -8.57
CA LEU A 20 15.17 1.61 -9.95
C LEU A 20 16.36 1.93 -10.86
N SER A 21 17.35 2.66 -10.33
CA SER A 21 18.58 2.95 -11.06
C SER A 21 19.35 1.66 -11.36
N LEU A 22 19.41 0.74 -10.40
CA LEU A 22 20.02 -0.56 -10.58
C LEU A 22 19.31 -1.37 -11.67
N ILE A 23 17.98 -1.43 -11.65
CA ILE A 23 17.17 -2.11 -12.68
C ILE A 23 17.48 -1.55 -14.07
N ARG A 24 17.56 -0.22 -14.21
CA ARG A 24 17.88 0.44 -15.48
C ARG A 24 19.29 0.10 -15.97
N LEU A 25 20.29 0.14 -15.09
CA LEU A 25 21.69 -0.15 -15.43
C LEU A 25 21.88 -1.62 -15.86
N PHE A 26 21.28 -2.56 -15.13
CA PHE A 26 21.35 -3.98 -15.50
C PHE A 26 20.63 -4.24 -16.84
N ARG A 27 19.49 -3.56 -17.08
CA ARG A 27 18.79 -3.66 -18.36
C ARG A 27 19.64 -3.18 -19.55
N GLN A 28 20.48 -2.14 -19.36
CA GLN A 28 21.38 -1.65 -20.41
C GLN A 28 22.42 -2.68 -20.86
N VAL A 29 22.79 -3.62 -20.00
CA VAL A 29 23.71 -4.72 -20.33
C VAL A 29 22.98 -6.04 -20.61
N GLY A 30 21.68 -5.98 -20.90
CA GLY A 30 20.87 -7.15 -21.29
C GLY A 30 20.41 -8.03 -20.12
N ILE A 31 20.52 -7.56 -18.87
CA ILE A 31 20.09 -8.32 -17.69
C ILE A 31 18.76 -7.77 -17.17
N GLU A 32 17.71 -8.60 -17.20
CA GLU A 32 16.44 -8.27 -16.57
C GLU A 32 16.44 -8.59 -15.07
N LEU A 33 16.06 -7.61 -14.26
CA LEU A 33 15.82 -7.79 -12.82
C LEU A 33 14.33 -7.71 -12.51
N PHE A 34 13.88 -8.56 -11.59
CA PHE A 34 12.54 -8.51 -11.03
C PHE A 34 12.55 -7.75 -9.69
N PRO A 35 11.78 -6.66 -9.53
CA PRO A 35 11.69 -5.93 -8.27
C PRO A 35 10.73 -6.61 -7.29
N LEU A 36 11.15 -6.76 -6.04
CA LEU A 36 10.31 -7.27 -4.95
C LEU A 36 10.26 -6.26 -3.80
N LYS A 37 9.08 -5.71 -3.55
CA LYS A 37 8.74 -4.91 -2.36
C LYS A 37 7.72 -5.72 -1.53
N PRO A 38 8.20 -6.62 -0.65
CA PRO A 38 7.33 -7.63 -0.05
C PRO A 38 6.17 -7.02 0.76
N MET A 39 6.42 -5.89 1.44
CA MET A 39 5.39 -5.12 2.15
C MET A 39 5.39 -3.66 1.73
N ALA A 40 4.20 -3.10 1.49
CA ALA A 40 4.01 -1.67 1.19
C ALA A 40 2.78 -1.11 1.91
N GLY A 41 3.03 -0.20 2.86
CA GLY A 41 2.01 0.67 3.44
C GLY A 41 1.90 1.98 2.66
N HIS A 42 0.69 2.49 2.48
CA HIS A 42 0.47 3.82 1.89
C HIS A 42 -0.78 4.47 2.49
N ASN A 43 -0.80 5.80 2.53
CA ASN A 43 -1.88 6.56 3.14
C ASN A 43 -2.83 7.12 2.07
N ALA A 44 -4.13 6.91 2.25
CA ALA A 44 -5.16 7.29 1.30
C ALA A 44 -5.27 8.80 1.04
N TRP A 45 -4.78 9.63 1.96
CA TRP A 45 -4.80 11.09 1.85
C TRP A 45 -3.54 11.60 1.14
N TYR A 46 -2.36 11.38 1.72
CA TYR A 46 -1.11 11.88 1.14
C TYR A 46 -0.69 11.14 -0.14
N SER A 47 -1.23 9.95 -0.37
CA SER A 47 -0.97 9.13 -1.56
C SER A 47 -2.25 8.87 -2.34
N PHE A 48 -3.16 9.85 -2.43
CA PHE A 48 -4.46 9.66 -3.07
C PHE A 48 -4.40 9.03 -4.47
N ASN A 49 -3.38 9.37 -5.27
CA ASN A 49 -3.18 8.78 -6.61
C ASN A 49 -3.03 7.23 -6.57
N THR A 50 -2.55 6.65 -5.47
CA THR A 50 -2.45 5.19 -5.35
C THR A 50 -3.82 4.52 -5.31
N LEU A 51 -4.88 5.20 -4.86
CA LEU A 51 -6.24 4.64 -4.87
C LEU A 51 -6.73 4.50 -6.31
N ILE A 52 -6.57 5.56 -7.11
CA ILE A 52 -6.93 5.58 -8.53
C ILE A 52 -6.15 4.49 -9.27
N ARG A 53 -4.83 4.45 -9.07
CA ARG A 53 -3.96 3.46 -9.70
C ARG A 53 -4.28 2.03 -9.26
N SER A 54 -4.61 1.83 -8.00
CA SER A 54 -5.04 0.52 -7.50
C SER A 54 -6.34 0.08 -8.17
N GLU A 55 -7.28 1.03 -8.31
CA GLU A 55 -8.55 0.81 -8.98
C GLU A 55 -8.37 0.43 -10.47
N GLU A 56 -7.46 1.11 -11.18
CA GLU A 56 -7.10 0.84 -12.58
C GLU A 56 -6.44 -0.53 -12.74
N LEU A 57 -5.50 -0.87 -11.85
CA LEU A 57 -4.74 -2.13 -11.91
C LEU A 57 -5.53 -3.34 -11.38
N GLY A 58 -6.67 -3.11 -10.74
CA GLY A 58 -7.43 -4.16 -10.07
C GLY A 58 -6.69 -4.78 -8.88
N ALA A 59 -5.72 -4.07 -8.30
CA ALA A 59 -4.92 -4.53 -7.17
C ALA A 59 -4.46 -3.38 -6.28
N LEU A 60 -4.67 -3.50 -4.96
CA LEU A 60 -4.18 -2.51 -4.00
C LEU A 60 -2.65 -2.42 -4.00
N ALA A 61 -2.08 -1.26 -4.33
CA ALA A 61 -0.64 -1.07 -4.44
C ALA A 61 -0.18 0.30 -3.94
N GLY A 62 0.92 0.32 -3.19
CA GLY A 62 1.53 1.56 -2.70
C GLY A 62 2.49 2.22 -3.69
N ASN A 63 2.91 3.45 -3.39
CA ASN A 63 3.76 4.28 -4.26
C ASN A 63 5.01 3.56 -4.80
N ASP A 64 5.77 2.89 -3.92
CA ASP A 64 7.00 2.19 -4.33
C ASP A 64 6.71 1.06 -5.31
N ALA A 65 5.67 0.26 -5.04
CA ALA A 65 5.27 -0.85 -5.89
C ALA A 65 4.82 -0.35 -7.27
N LEU A 66 4.08 0.77 -7.31
CA LEU A 66 3.67 1.41 -8.56
C LEU A 66 4.87 1.92 -9.36
N LYS A 67 5.88 2.51 -8.71
CA LYS A 67 7.12 2.93 -9.41
C LYS A 67 7.85 1.74 -10.05
N TYR A 68 7.94 0.62 -9.33
CA TYR A 68 8.53 -0.62 -9.89
C TYR A 68 7.69 -1.20 -11.03
N TYR A 69 6.36 -1.17 -10.90
CA TYR A 69 5.45 -1.57 -11.95
C TYR A 69 5.63 -0.68 -13.19
N ASP A 70 5.74 0.63 -13.02
CA ASP A 70 5.91 1.56 -14.14
C ASP A 70 7.23 1.36 -14.87
N GLU A 71 8.30 1.01 -14.15
CA GLU A 71 9.62 0.73 -14.73
C GLU A 71 9.71 -0.63 -15.45
N THR A 72 9.01 -1.64 -14.94
CA THR A 72 9.23 -3.04 -15.36
C THR A 72 8.05 -3.70 -16.04
N LYS A 73 6.84 -3.14 -15.87
CA LYS A 73 5.55 -3.68 -16.32
C LYS A 73 5.27 -5.12 -15.87
N LYS A 74 6.01 -5.62 -14.87
CA LYS A 74 5.78 -6.94 -14.26
C LYS A 74 4.54 -6.88 -13.36
N ASP A 75 3.92 -8.03 -13.12
CA ASP A 75 2.70 -8.13 -12.31
C ASP A 75 2.87 -7.50 -10.91
N ILE A 76 2.03 -6.49 -10.62
CA ILE A 76 2.03 -5.76 -9.35
C ILE A 76 1.82 -6.66 -8.14
N ARG A 77 1.10 -7.79 -8.29
CA ARG A 77 0.85 -8.77 -7.23
C ARG A 77 2.13 -9.48 -6.81
N LYS A 78 3.03 -9.71 -7.76
CA LYS A 78 4.34 -10.33 -7.50
C LYS A 78 5.36 -9.30 -7.01
N ILE A 79 5.28 -8.06 -7.51
CA ILE A 79 6.13 -6.97 -7.04
C ILE A 79 5.82 -6.67 -5.57
N ASN A 80 4.55 -6.60 -5.23
CA ASN A 80 4.08 -6.28 -3.89
C ASN A 80 2.95 -7.24 -3.47
N PRO A 81 3.29 -8.39 -2.84
CA PRO A 81 2.30 -9.37 -2.43
C PRO A 81 1.50 -8.97 -1.19
N PHE A 82 2.03 -8.07 -0.36
CA PHE A 82 1.32 -7.56 0.81
C PHE A 82 1.22 -6.03 0.77
N ALA A 83 -0.01 -5.52 0.72
CA ALA A 83 -0.30 -4.10 0.66
C ALA A 83 -1.27 -3.68 1.75
N VAL A 84 -1.02 -2.51 2.36
CA VAL A 84 -1.89 -1.92 3.38
C VAL A 84 -2.20 -0.48 3.00
N LEU A 85 -3.50 -0.16 2.96
CA LEU A 85 -4.02 1.18 2.85
C LEU A 85 -4.36 1.71 4.25
N PHE A 86 -3.67 2.76 4.64
CA PHE A 86 -3.94 3.53 5.85
C PHE A 86 -4.81 4.73 5.52
N ILE A 87 -5.57 5.21 6.50
CA ILE A 87 -6.33 6.45 6.40
C ILE A 87 -5.85 7.45 7.46
N PRO A 88 -5.95 8.76 7.22
CA PRO A 88 -5.86 9.73 8.30
C PRO A 88 -7.09 9.61 9.21
N ILE A 89 -6.93 10.06 10.44
CA ILE A 89 -8.06 10.23 11.37
C ILE A 89 -8.53 11.68 11.31
N ASP A 90 -9.83 11.88 11.31
CA ASP A 90 -10.45 13.20 11.43
C ASP A 90 -10.40 13.63 12.91
N LEU A 91 -9.70 14.73 13.18
CA LEU A 91 -9.48 15.24 14.52
C LEU A 91 -10.79 15.64 15.21
N GLU A 92 -11.81 16.06 14.45
CA GLU A 92 -13.15 16.37 14.98
C GLU A 92 -13.81 15.12 15.58
N LYS A 93 -13.56 13.94 14.99
CA LYS A 93 -14.08 12.65 15.47
C LYS A 93 -13.47 12.23 16.81
N LEU A 94 -12.33 12.80 17.16
CA LEU A 94 -11.65 12.60 18.43
C LEU A 94 -11.95 13.71 19.45
N GLY A 95 -12.91 14.60 19.17
CA GLY A 95 -13.20 15.75 20.03
C GLY A 95 -11.99 16.67 20.19
N PHE A 96 -11.15 16.79 19.15
CA PHE A 96 -9.92 17.57 19.17
C PHE A 96 -8.86 17.09 20.17
N ASN A 97 -8.89 15.82 20.59
CA ASN A 97 -7.84 15.24 21.41
C ASN A 97 -6.57 14.98 20.59
N VAL A 98 -5.65 15.95 20.62
CA VAL A 98 -4.37 15.92 19.87
C VAL A 98 -3.46 14.79 20.34
N SER A 99 -3.41 14.49 21.64
CA SER A 99 -2.57 13.41 22.17
C SER A 99 -3.02 12.04 21.64
N LEU A 100 -4.32 11.77 21.63
CA LEU A 100 -4.89 10.56 21.07
C LEU A 100 -4.69 10.50 19.55
N TYR A 101 -4.89 11.62 18.86
CA TYR A 101 -4.64 11.72 17.43
C TYR A 101 -3.19 11.34 17.08
N ASN A 102 -2.21 11.95 17.75
CA ASN A 102 -0.79 11.66 17.52
C ASN A 102 -0.48 10.18 17.79
N LEU A 103 -0.97 9.63 18.91
CA LEU A 103 -0.80 8.21 19.22
C LEU A 103 -1.34 7.30 18.10
N MET A 104 -2.53 7.57 17.59
CA MET A 104 -3.13 6.76 16.53
C MET A 104 -2.42 6.95 15.18
N MET A 105 -1.99 8.18 14.89
CA MET A 105 -1.33 8.49 13.62
C MET A 105 0.12 8.00 13.56
N ASP A 106 0.83 7.90 14.69
CA ASP A 106 2.19 7.36 14.77
C ASP A 106 2.26 5.89 14.33
N TYR A 107 1.25 5.09 14.67
CA TYR A 107 1.13 3.70 14.22
C TYR A 107 0.44 3.54 12.87
N GLY A 108 -0.23 4.60 12.41
CA GLY A 108 -1.13 4.57 11.26
C GLY A 108 -2.43 3.81 11.53
N PHE A 109 -3.49 4.18 10.83
CA PHE A 109 -4.81 3.57 11.00
C PHE A 109 -5.21 2.75 9.75
N PRO A 110 -5.07 1.41 9.79
CA PRO A 110 -5.30 0.57 8.62
C PRO A 110 -6.79 0.47 8.28
N TYR A 111 -7.11 0.65 7.01
CA TYR A 111 -8.46 0.52 6.46
C TYR A 111 -8.60 -0.72 5.58
N LEU A 112 -7.74 -0.91 4.59
CA LEU A 112 -7.83 -2.02 3.63
C LEU A 112 -6.49 -2.73 3.49
N ILE A 113 -6.50 -4.05 3.59
CA ILE A 113 -5.32 -4.92 3.49
C ILE A 113 -5.52 -5.87 2.32
N ARG A 114 -4.45 -6.11 1.55
CA ARG A 114 -4.40 -7.12 0.49
C ARG A 114 -3.26 -8.10 0.74
N PHE A 115 -3.56 -9.38 0.57
CA PHE A 115 -2.59 -10.46 0.43
C PHE A 115 -2.75 -11.10 -0.95
N SER A 116 -1.65 -11.26 -1.68
CA SER A 116 -1.62 -12.03 -2.93
C SER A 116 -0.87 -13.34 -2.74
N ASP A 117 -1.54 -14.43 -3.10
CA ASP A 117 -0.83 -15.66 -3.38
C ASP A 117 -0.15 -15.54 -4.76
N CYS A 118 1.18 -15.48 -4.76
CA CYS A 118 1.97 -15.32 -5.97
C CYS A 118 2.01 -16.58 -6.86
N ILE A 119 1.55 -17.72 -6.35
CA ILE A 119 1.47 -19.01 -7.06
C ILE A 119 0.12 -19.11 -7.76
N THR A 120 -0.98 -18.93 -7.02
CA THR A 120 -2.34 -19.07 -7.57
C THR A 120 -2.86 -17.79 -8.23
N GLY A 121 -2.25 -16.63 -7.92
CA GLY A 121 -2.70 -15.31 -8.39
C GLY A 121 -3.94 -14.79 -7.67
N ILE A 122 -4.39 -15.47 -6.61
CA ILE A 122 -5.59 -15.09 -5.87
C ILE A 122 -5.24 -13.99 -4.86
N ASP A 123 -6.03 -12.92 -4.90
CA ASP A 123 -5.96 -11.84 -3.93
C ASP A 123 -7.02 -12.04 -2.83
N SER A 124 -6.61 -11.85 -1.57
CA SER A 124 -7.52 -11.78 -0.41
C SER A 124 -7.48 -10.38 0.18
N TYR A 125 -8.66 -9.77 0.33
CA TYR A 125 -8.82 -8.42 0.83
C TYR A 125 -9.57 -8.39 2.16
N PHE A 126 -9.09 -7.56 3.08
CA PHE A 126 -9.68 -7.37 4.39
C PHE A 126 -9.88 -5.88 4.69
N VAL A 127 -11.08 -5.52 5.15
CA VAL A 127 -11.47 -4.15 5.46
C VAL A 127 -11.77 -3.98 6.95
N ASN A 128 -11.21 -2.94 7.56
CA ASN A 128 -11.55 -2.50 8.90
C ASN A 128 -12.67 -1.45 8.82
N SER A 129 -13.93 -1.90 8.78
CA SER A 129 -15.09 -1.01 8.67
C SER A 129 -15.22 -0.01 9.84
N ASN A 130 -14.68 -0.34 11.02
CA ASN A 130 -14.65 0.60 12.14
C ASN A 130 -13.80 1.83 11.83
N ALA A 131 -12.86 1.73 10.89
CA ALA A 131 -12.03 2.86 10.51
C ALA A 131 -12.81 3.97 9.80
N GLU A 132 -13.97 3.67 9.22
CA GLU A 132 -14.85 4.65 8.58
C GLU A 132 -15.39 5.68 9.58
N LEU A 133 -15.59 5.29 10.85
CA LEU A 133 -16.07 6.19 11.92
C LEU A 133 -15.10 7.35 12.17
N TYR A 134 -13.80 7.11 11.97
CA TYR A 134 -12.71 8.04 12.24
C TYR A 134 -12.17 8.69 10.96
N SER A 135 -12.62 8.28 9.78
CA SER A 135 -12.11 8.79 8.50
C SER A 135 -12.72 10.16 8.15
N PRO A 136 -11.97 11.08 7.52
CA PRO A 136 -12.53 12.29 6.94
C PRO A 136 -13.63 11.99 5.91
N LYS A 137 -14.78 12.69 6.03
CA LYS A 137 -15.93 12.48 5.13
C LYS A 137 -15.59 12.50 3.63
N PRO A 138 -14.74 13.41 3.11
CA PRO A 138 -14.40 13.43 1.68
C PRO A 138 -13.71 12.17 1.18
N LEU A 139 -13.03 11.44 2.08
CA LEU A 139 -12.26 10.24 1.75
C LEU A 139 -13.11 8.97 1.71
N LEU A 140 -14.21 8.93 2.48
CA LEU A 140 -15.07 7.76 2.66
C LEU A 140 -15.53 7.16 1.33
N ARG A 141 -15.97 8.00 0.39
CA ARG A 141 -16.45 7.53 -0.92
C ARG A 141 -15.37 6.72 -1.65
N PHE A 142 -14.13 7.19 -1.65
CA PHE A 142 -13.05 6.56 -2.39
C PHE A 142 -12.62 5.24 -1.76
N ILE A 143 -12.45 5.22 -0.44
CA ILE A 143 -12.00 4.02 0.27
C ILE A 143 -13.10 2.93 0.26
N ASN A 144 -14.38 3.32 0.38
CA ASN A 144 -15.51 2.38 0.33
C ASN A 144 -15.71 1.81 -1.07
N ASN A 145 -15.60 2.64 -2.12
CA ASN A 145 -15.64 2.14 -3.49
C ASN A 145 -14.53 1.12 -3.76
N LEU A 146 -13.32 1.39 -3.26
CA LEU A 146 -12.18 0.50 -3.45
C LEU A 146 -12.37 -0.83 -2.71
N SER A 147 -12.84 -0.81 -1.46
CA SER A 147 -13.10 -2.03 -0.68
C SER A 147 -14.21 -2.88 -1.29
N LEU A 148 -15.28 -2.26 -1.79
CA LEU A 148 -16.36 -2.93 -2.52
C LEU A 148 -15.86 -3.54 -3.83
N LYS A 149 -15.11 -2.78 -4.63
CA LYS A 149 -14.56 -3.26 -5.92
C LYS A 149 -13.68 -4.49 -5.74
N PHE A 150 -12.95 -4.57 -4.63
CA PHE A 150 -12.09 -5.70 -4.32
C PHE A 150 -12.76 -6.81 -3.50
N ASN A 151 -14.08 -6.74 -3.28
CA ASN A 151 -14.84 -7.72 -2.50
C ASN A 151 -14.22 -7.99 -1.13
N ALA A 152 -13.78 -6.92 -0.45
CA ALA A 152 -13.07 -7.03 0.82
C ALA A 152 -13.96 -7.59 1.93
N ARG A 153 -13.42 -8.51 2.72
CA ARG A 153 -14.10 -9.13 3.86
C ARG A 153 -13.84 -8.33 5.13
N SER A 154 -14.79 -8.28 6.05
CA SER A 154 -14.58 -7.59 7.33
C SER A 154 -13.42 -8.21 8.11
N SER A 155 -12.47 -7.40 8.57
CA SER A 155 -11.30 -7.85 9.33
C SER A 155 -11.65 -8.43 10.70
N ASN A 156 -12.89 -8.28 11.18
CA ASN A 156 -13.37 -8.96 12.38
C ASN A 156 -13.30 -10.49 12.27
N SER A 157 -13.21 -11.02 11.04
CA SER A 157 -12.99 -12.45 10.78
C SER A 157 -11.53 -12.91 10.94
N LEU A 158 -10.56 -12.01 11.10
CA LEU A 158 -9.13 -12.35 11.24
C LEU A 158 -8.70 -12.56 12.70
N ARG A 159 -9.61 -12.33 13.66
CA ARG A 159 -9.39 -12.58 15.10
C ARG A 159 -9.89 -13.96 15.56
N GLN A 160 -10.20 -14.85 14.63
CA GLN A 160 -10.56 -16.25 14.89
C GLN A 160 -9.42 -17.16 14.49
#